data_AF-R9GYD7-F1
#
_entry.id   AF-R9GYD7-F1
#
_cell.length_a   1.000
_cell.length_b   1.000
_cell.length_c   1.000
_cell.angle_alpha   90.00
_cell.angle_beta   90.00
_cell.angle_gamma   90.00
#
_symmetry.space_group_name_H-M   'P 1'
#
loop_
_entity.id
_entity.type
_entity.pdbx_description
1 polymer ?
#
loop_
_entity_poly.entity_id
_entity_poly.type
_entity_poly.pdbx_seq_one_letter_code
_entity_poly.pdbx_strand_id
1 'polypeptide(L)'
;MEANYLHQRKDFLDLINVIADERSIEPFLVEKDYWIMHVLYGLRKQGFDFELKGGTSLSKGYDIISRFSEDIDIVINPPATLPIKLWIGRNHTKEIHVQSRLDYYQWLTENINIEGIN
;
A
#
# COMPACT_ATOMS: atom_id res chain seq x y z
N MET A 1 -18.59 6.91 12.83
CA MET A 1 -18.00 5.89 13.72
C MET A 1 -16.51 5.97 13.51
N GLU A 2 -15.72 6.23 14.56
CA GLU A 2 -14.27 6.04 14.50
C GLU A 2 -14.02 4.57 14.13
N ALA A 3 -13.19 4.34 13.11
CA ALA A 3 -12.83 3.00 12.71
C ALA A 3 -11.93 2.41 13.81
N ASN A 4 -12.40 1.37 14.50
CA ASN A 4 -11.62 0.63 15.48
C ASN A 4 -10.83 -0.45 14.73
N TYR A 5 -9.58 -0.16 14.40
CA TYR A 5 -8.71 -1.08 13.67
C TYR A 5 -8.15 -2.17 14.58
N LEU A 6 -7.84 -3.36 14.04
CA LEU A 6 -7.32 -4.47 14.85
C LEU A 6 -6.06 -4.11 15.63
N HIS A 7 -5.13 -3.36 15.03
CA HIS A 7 -3.89 -2.90 15.66
C HIS A 7 -4.08 -1.91 16.82
N GLN A 8 -5.31 -1.38 17.03
CA GLN A 8 -5.62 -0.50 18.15
C GLN A 8 -6.11 -1.27 19.38
N ARG A 9 -6.37 -2.58 19.24
CA ARG A 9 -6.79 -3.43 20.35
C ARG A 9 -5.60 -3.77 21.25
N LYS A 10 -5.89 -3.91 22.55
CA LYS A 10 -4.87 -4.29 23.55
C LYS A 10 -4.30 -5.70 23.31
N ASP A 11 -5.08 -6.58 22.69
CA ASP A 11 -4.74 -7.98 22.42
C ASP A 11 -4.25 -8.20 20.98
N PHE A 12 -3.88 -7.14 20.24
CA PHE A 12 -3.44 -7.28 18.85
C PHE A 12 -2.26 -8.25 18.69
N LEU A 13 -1.25 -8.15 19.56
CA LEU A 13 -0.09 -9.06 19.52
C LEU A 13 -0.47 -10.51 19.85
N ASP A 14 -1.44 -10.72 20.75
CA ASP A 14 -1.93 -12.06 21.06
C ASP A 14 -2.64 -12.67 19.85
N LEU A 15 -3.43 -11.88 19.11
CA LEU A 15 -4.06 -12.31 17.87
C LEU A 15 -3.02 -12.67 16.80
N ILE A 16 -1.95 -11.89 16.67
CA ILE A 16 -0.84 -12.18 15.75
C ILE A 16 -0.20 -13.53 16.10
N ASN A 17 0.10 -13.78 17.39
CA ASN A 17 0.72 -15.03 17.85
C ASN A 17 -0.20 -16.24 17.62
N VAL A 18 -1.50 -16.11 17.92
CA VAL A 18 -2.47 -17.21 17.67
C VAL A 18 -2.51 -17.58 16.19
N ILE A 19 -2.56 -16.59 15.28
CA ILE A 19 -2.58 -16.85 13.84
C ILE A 19 -1.24 -17.41 13.36
N ALA A 20 -0.12 -16.92 13.90
CA ALA A 20 1.21 -17.44 13.60
C ALA A 20 1.33 -18.93 13.93
N ASP A 21 0.88 -19.32 15.13
CA ASP A 21 0.85 -20.70 15.60
C ASP A 21 -0.09 -21.58 14.76
N GLU A 22 -1.32 -21.12 14.49
CA GLU A 22 -2.29 -21.87 13.69
C GLU A 22 -1.83 -22.11 12.24
N ARG A 23 -1.06 -21.17 11.69
CA ARG A 23 -0.59 -21.20 10.30
C ARG A 23 0.84 -21.72 10.16
N SER A 24 1.52 -22.02 11.26
CA SER A 24 2.93 -22.41 11.29
C SER A 24 3.83 -21.44 10.52
N ILE A 25 3.64 -20.13 10.75
CA ILE A 25 4.47 -19.06 10.17
C ILE A 25 4.99 -18.14 11.26
N GLU A 26 6.11 -17.48 11.00
CA GLU A 26 6.70 -16.55 11.95
C GLU A 26 5.75 -15.36 12.26
N PRO A 27 5.56 -14.97 13.53
CA PRO A 27 4.64 -13.88 13.91
C PRO A 27 4.88 -12.56 13.16
N PHE A 28 6.14 -12.22 12.89
CA PHE A 28 6.48 -10.99 12.16
C PHE A 28 5.94 -11.00 10.72
N LEU A 29 5.78 -12.17 10.09
CA LEU A 29 5.21 -12.29 8.75
C LEU A 29 3.70 -12.02 8.76
N VAL A 30 3.00 -12.48 9.80
CA VAL A 30 1.57 -12.20 10.01
C VAL A 30 1.36 -10.71 10.23
N GLU A 31 2.14 -10.10 11.11
CA GLU A 31 2.08 -8.66 11.38
C GLU A 31 2.34 -7.85 10.12
N LYS A 32 3.36 -8.23 9.35
CA LYS A 32 3.69 -7.54 8.11
C LYS A 32 2.60 -7.67 7.06
N ASP A 33 2.03 -8.86 6.90
CA ASP A 33 0.89 -9.09 6.03
C ASP A 33 -0.30 -8.19 6.39
N TYR A 34 -0.57 -8.07 7.69
CA TYR A 34 -1.60 -7.18 8.21
C TYR A 34 -1.35 -5.72 7.81
N TRP A 35 -0.13 -5.21 8.01
CA TRP A 35 0.20 -3.82 7.66
C TRP A 35 0.13 -3.56 6.16
N ILE A 36 0.55 -4.51 5.32
CA ILE A 36 0.39 -4.44 3.87
C ILE A 36 -1.08 -4.26 3.51
N MET A 37 -1.95 -5.12 4.04
CA MET A 37 -3.38 -5.05 3.76
C MET A 37 -4.03 -3.77 4.33
N HIS A 38 -3.57 -3.30 5.49
CA HIS A 38 -4.05 -2.06 6.10
C HIS A 38 -3.71 -0.83 5.24
N VAL A 39 -2.50 -0.76 4.68
CA VAL A 39 -2.10 0.30 3.73
C VAL A 39 -2.96 0.27 2.47
N LEU A 40 -3.15 -0.89 1.85
CA LEU A 40 -3.98 -1.02 0.64
C LEU A 40 -5.45 -0.62 0.92
N TYR A 41 -5.98 -1.02 2.08
CA TYR A 41 -7.31 -0.61 2.53
C TYR A 41 -7.39 0.91 2.73
N GLY A 42 -6.41 1.52 3.40
CA GLY A 42 -6.36 2.97 3.64
C GLY A 42 -6.24 3.80 2.36
N LEU A 43 -5.44 3.35 1.38
CA LEU A 43 -5.37 3.96 0.05
C LEU A 43 -6.74 3.93 -0.63
N ARG A 44 -7.41 2.77 -0.60
CA ARG A 44 -8.73 2.63 -1.23
C ARG A 44 -9.80 3.49 -0.53
N LYS A 45 -9.78 3.55 0.80
CA LYS A 45 -10.70 4.36 1.60
C LYS A 45 -10.57 5.87 1.30
N GLN A 46 -9.36 6.34 1.03
CA GLN A 46 -9.08 7.71 0.61
C GLN A 46 -9.46 8.00 -0.85
N GLY A 47 -9.89 6.99 -1.61
CA GLY A 47 -10.32 7.15 -2.99
C GLY A 47 -9.17 7.13 -4.01
N PHE A 48 -7.96 6.71 -3.61
CA PHE A 48 -6.89 6.48 -4.58
C PHE A 48 -7.28 5.34 -5.53
N ASP A 49 -6.97 5.54 -6.81
CA ASP A 49 -7.03 4.52 -7.84
C ASP A 49 -5.63 3.93 -8.03
N PHE A 50 -5.48 2.62 -7.85
CA PHE A 50 -4.16 1.98 -7.88
C PHE A 50 -4.24 0.51 -8.30
N GLU A 51 -3.11 0.03 -8.81
CA GLU A 51 -2.89 -1.36 -9.21
C GLU A 51 -1.78 -1.98 -8.34
N LEU A 52 -2.05 -3.17 -7.78
CA LEU A 52 -1.03 -3.99 -7.14
C LEU A 52 -0.23 -4.75 -8.21
N LYS A 53 1.10 -4.78 -8.06
CA LYS A 53 2.03 -5.44 -8.98
C LYS A 53 2.96 -6.40 -8.24
N GLY A 54 3.90 -6.97 -8.98
CA GLY A 54 4.99 -7.78 -8.42
C GLY A 54 4.53 -9.07 -7.75
N GLY A 55 5.38 -9.60 -6.86
CA GLY A 55 5.14 -10.85 -6.14
C GLY A 55 3.87 -10.83 -5.31
N THR A 56 3.53 -9.67 -4.74
CA THR A 56 2.35 -9.49 -3.89
C THR A 56 1.05 -9.61 -4.68
N SER A 57 0.99 -9.09 -5.92
CA SER A 57 -0.17 -9.35 -6.79
C SER A 57 -0.33 -10.82 -7.16
N LEU A 58 0.79 -11.53 -7.40
CA LEU A 58 0.77 -12.94 -7.77
C LEU A 58 0.32 -13.83 -6.62
N SER A 59 0.69 -13.52 -5.37
CA SER A 59 0.25 -14.28 -4.20
C SER A 59 -1.16 -13.89 -3.74
N LYS A 60 -1.47 -12.59 -3.63
CA LYS A 60 -2.75 -12.12 -3.03
C LYS A 60 -3.89 -12.02 -4.03
N GLY A 61 -3.61 -11.62 -5.26
CA GLY A 61 -4.63 -11.40 -6.28
C GLY A 61 -4.92 -12.65 -7.13
N TYR A 62 -3.87 -13.43 -7.42
CA TYR A 62 -3.96 -14.56 -8.35
C TYR A 62 -3.70 -15.94 -7.71
N ASP A 63 -3.20 -16.00 -6.47
CA ASP A 63 -2.86 -17.25 -5.78
C ASP A 63 -1.90 -18.16 -6.59
N ILE A 64 -1.00 -17.56 -7.37
CA ILE A 64 -0.06 -18.29 -8.24
C ILE A 64 1.20 -18.71 -7.49
N ILE A 65 1.57 -17.98 -6.44
CA ILE A 65 2.77 -18.27 -5.63
C ILE A 65 2.42 -18.27 -4.14
N SER A 66 3.05 -19.17 -3.39
CA SER A 66 2.83 -19.35 -1.95
C SER A 66 3.95 -18.77 -1.07
N ARG A 67 4.85 -17.97 -1.65
CA ARG A 67 5.90 -17.28 -0.88
C ARG A 67 5.38 -15.96 -0.33
N PHE A 68 5.86 -15.60 0.86
CA PHE A 68 5.66 -14.26 1.38
C PHE A 68 6.40 -13.23 0.52
N SER A 69 5.75 -12.10 0.24
CA SER A 69 6.32 -10.96 -0.48
C SER A 69 6.33 -9.78 0.47
N GLU A 70 7.52 -9.38 0.90
CA GLU A 70 7.68 -8.37 1.94
C GLU A 70 7.41 -6.95 1.44
N ASP A 71 7.64 -6.70 0.15
CA ASP A 71 7.44 -5.42 -0.51
C ASP A 71 6.03 -5.28 -1.09
N ILE A 72 5.54 -4.04 -1.16
CA ILE A 72 4.33 -3.71 -1.90
C ILE A 72 4.71 -2.90 -3.14
N ASP A 73 4.59 -3.54 -4.31
CA ASP A 73 4.68 -2.83 -5.58
C ASP A 73 3.30 -2.29 -5.95
N ILE A 74 3.13 -0.97 -5.92
CA ILE A 74 1.89 -0.32 -6.37
C ILE A 74 2.15 0.73 -7.44
N VAL A 75 1.18 0.86 -8.34
CA VAL A 75 1.09 2.02 -9.24
C VAL A 75 -0.18 2.77 -8.90
N ILE A 76 -0.03 4.02 -8.47
CA ILE A 76 -1.15 4.91 -8.21
C ILE A 76 -1.42 5.70 -9.48
N ASN A 77 -2.66 5.64 -9.95
CA ASN A 77 -3.13 6.44 -11.07
C ASN A 77 -3.35 7.88 -10.59
N PRO A 78 -2.76 8.88 -11.27
CA PRO A 78 -2.93 10.26 -10.89
C PRO A 78 -4.41 10.66 -10.93
N PRO A 79 -4.96 11.29 -9.88
CA PRO A 79 -6.36 11.68 -9.89
C PRO A 79 -6.61 12.79 -10.91
N ALA A 80 -7.84 12.86 -11.44
CA ALA A 80 -8.24 13.92 -12.36
C ALA A 80 -8.12 15.34 -11.76
N THR A 81 -8.14 15.43 -10.42
CA THR A 81 -8.01 16.67 -9.65
C THR A 81 -6.57 17.08 -9.35
N LEU A 82 -5.57 16.38 -9.90
CA LEU A 82 -4.16 16.68 -9.67
C LEU A 82 -3.85 18.13 -10.07
N PRO A 83 -3.29 18.97 -9.18
CA PRO A 83 -3.09 20.40 -9.43
C PRO A 83 -1.87 20.71 -10.34
N ILE A 84 -1.24 19.67 -10.90
CA ILE A 84 -0.05 19.79 -11.73
C ILE A 84 -0.26 19.08 -13.07
N LYS A 85 0.41 19.56 -14.12
CA LYS A 85 0.47 18.87 -15.40
C LYS A 85 1.52 17.76 -15.35
N LEU A 86 1.06 16.51 -15.28
CA LEU A 86 1.95 15.35 -15.22
C LEU A 86 2.29 14.81 -16.62
N TRP A 87 3.58 14.50 -16.84
CA TRP A 87 4.09 13.97 -18.11
C TRP A 87 4.64 12.53 -17.95
N ILE A 88 3.92 11.54 -18.50
CA ILE A 88 4.22 10.09 -18.32
C ILE A 88 4.62 9.29 -19.59
N GLY A 89 4.68 9.93 -20.76
CA GLY A 89 5.02 9.27 -22.03
C GLY A 89 6.50 8.88 -22.15
N ARG A 90 6.80 7.85 -22.94
CA ARG A 90 8.17 7.32 -23.15
C ARG A 90 9.18 8.37 -23.63
N ASN A 91 8.71 9.36 -24.39
CA ASN A 91 9.55 10.45 -24.92
C ASN A 91 9.58 11.68 -24.01
N HIS A 92 8.97 11.62 -22.82
CA HIS A 92 8.93 12.73 -21.86
C HIS A 92 10.17 12.73 -20.95
N THR A 93 11.33 13.08 -21.55
CA THR A 93 12.65 13.02 -20.89
C THR A 93 13.28 14.38 -20.54
N LYS A 94 12.76 15.49 -21.06
CA LYS A 94 13.18 16.86 -20.69
C LYS A 94 13.04 17.13 -19.18
N GLU A 95 13.81 18.07 -18.66
CA GLU A 95 13.82 18.47 -17.24
C GLU A 95 12.42 18.75 -16.69
N ILE A 96 11.57 19.49 -17.42
CA ILE A 96 10.20 19.77 -17.02
C ILE A 96 9.35 18.51 -16.81
N HIS A 97 9.61 17.43 -17.56
CA HIS A 97 8.89 16.17 -17.39
C HIS A 97 9.38 15.42 -16.14
N VAL A 98 10.70 15.43 -15.90
CA VAL A 98 11.29 14.85 -14.69
C VAL A 98 10.75 15.59 -13.46
N GLN A 99 10.74 16.92 -13.50
CA GLN A 99 10.19 17.76 -12.43
C GLN A 99 8.71 17.44 -12.19
N SER A 100 7.88 17.33 -13.24
CA SER A 100 6.47 16.99 -13.05
C SER A 100 6.24 15.64 -12.36
N ARG A 101 7.13 14.66 -12.54
CA ARG A 101 7.05 13.37 -11.84
C ARG A 101 7.49 13.50 -10.40
N LEU A 102 8.52 14.31 -10.12
CA LEU A 102 8.93 14.64 -8.75
C LEU A 102 7.79 15.34 -8.01
N ASP A 103 7.19 16.35 -8.61
CA ASP A 103 6.06 17.10 -8.05
C ASP A 103 4.87 16.15 -7.77
N TYR A 104 4.63 15.17 -8.65
CA TYR A 104 3.61 14.14 -8.41
C TYR A 104 3.93 13.26 -7.21
N TYR A 105 5.18 12.80 -7.05
CA TYR A 105 5.57 12.01 -5.89
C TYR A 105 5.52 12.83 -4.59
N GLN A 106 5.92 14.10 -4.63
CA GLN A 106 5.76 15.01 -3.49
C GLN A 106 4.28 15.18 -3.13
N TRP A 107 3.42 15.42 -4.12
CA TRP A 107 1.98 15.48 -3.92
C TRP A 107 1.44 14.19 -3.26
N LEU A 108 1.90 13.00 -3.69
CA LEU A 108 1.52 11.74 -3.03
C LEU A 108 1.94 11.71 -1.55
N THR A 109 3.16 12.17 -1.21
CA THR A 109 3.61 12.20 0.20
C THR A 109 2.77 13.13 1.08
N GLU A 110 2.19 14.18 0.50
CA GLU A 110 1.33 15.14 1.22
C GLU A 110 -0.12 14.68 1.31
N ASN A 111 -0.58 13.84 0.37
CA ASN A 111 -2.00 13.49 0.22
C ASN A 111 -2.32 12.04 0.61
N ILE A 112 -1.33 11.17 0.77
CA ILE A 112 -1.52 9.84 1.35
C ILE A 112 -1.52 9.97 2.87
N ASN A 113 -2.66 9.69 3.49
CA ASN A 113 -2.83 9.64 4.93
C ASN A 113 -3.57 8.36 5.36
N ILE A 114 -2.82 7.34 5.78
CA ILE A 114 -3.40 6.06 6.21
C ILE A 114 -3.81 6.16 7.68
N GLU A 115 -5.12 6.25 7.93
CA GLU A 115 -5.63 6.24 9.30
C GLU A 115 -5.14 5.01 10.10
N GLY A 116 -4.77 5.22 11.36
CA GLY A 116 -4.25 4.16 12.23
C GLY A 116 -2.74 3.89 12.07
N ILE A 117 -2.07 4.55 11.13
CA ILE A 117 -0.61 4.60 11.05
C ILE A 117 -0.19 6.01 11.51
N ASN A 118 0.51 6.10 12.64
CA ASN A 118 1.09 7.35 13.16
C ASN A 118 2.56 7.46 12.80
#